data_AF-A0AAW9IXS6-F1
#
_entry.id   AF-A0AAW9IXS6-F1
#
_cell.length_a   1.000
_cell.length_b   1.000
_cell.length_c   1.000
_cell.angle_alpha   90.00
_cell.angle_beta   90.00
_cell.angle_gamma   90.00
#
_symmetry.space_group_name_H-M   'P 1'
#
loop_
_entity.id
_entity.type
_entity.pdbx_description
1 polymer ?
#
loop_
_entity_poly.entity_id
_entity_poly.type
_entity_poly.pdbx_seq_one_letter_code
_entity_poly.pdbx_strand_id
1 'polypeptide(L)'
;EGLRKKILKTCSIHEITMCPTDLFSEQGADVRTSIVILQKGLDFQGNIIINNRCTNKNELIKTLNSNKNKYKVNSLKNIILNNKYDNSEFLIECPEDIKILFNNDRLKDKFNCITGISTGNDKLYLSTEKVEPYT
;
A
#
# COMPACT_ATOMS: atom_id res chain seq x y z
N GLU A 1 -14.72 8.02 -8.80
CA GLU A 1 -13.67 7.09 -9.28
C GLU A 1 -12.43 7.25 -8.40
N GLY A 2 -11.77 6.16 -7.98
CA GLY A 2 -10.63 6.23 -7.05
C GLY A 2 -9.34 6.73 -7.70
N LEU A 3 -8.44 7.34 -6.91
CA LEU A 3 -7.17 7.91 -7.36
C LEU A 3 -6.35 6.93 -8.22
N ARG A 4 -6.23 5.67 -7.79
CA ARG A 4 -5.47 4.64 -8.53
C ARG A 4 -6.02 4.37 -9.92
N LYS A 5 -7.36 4.28 -10.06
CA LYS A 5 -8.01 4.11 -11.38
C LYS A 5 -7.75 5.29 -12.30
N LYS A 6 -7.79 6.52 -11.76
CA LYS A 6 -7.48 7.73 -12.53
C LYS A 6 -6.04 7.70 -13.03
N ILE A 7 -5.08 7.41 -12.15
CA ILE A 7 -3.66 7.28 -12.52
C ILE A 7 -3.49 6.27 -13.65
N LEU A 8 -4.05 5.07 -13.52
CA LEU A 8 -3.96 4.01 -14.54
C LEU A 8 -4.59 4.37 -15.89
N LYS A 9 -5.56 5.27 -15.92
CA LYS A 9 -6.24 5.72 -17.15
C LYS A 9 -5.55 6.89 -17.82
N THR A 10 -4.85 7.74 -17.06
CA THR A 10 -4.37 9.04 -17.57
C THR A 10 -2.87 9.20 -17.56
N CYS A 11 -2.14 8.32 -16.88
CA CYS A 11 -0.71 8.45 -16.67
C CYS A 11 0.04 7.14 -16.89
N SER A 12 1.22 7.24 -17.46
CA SER A 12 2.24 6.18 -17.43
C SER A 12 2.93 6.22 -16.07
N ILE A 13 3.08 5.07 -15.42
CA ILE A 13 3.78 4.94 -14.15
C ILE A 13 5.21 4.51 -14.44
N HIS A 14 6.18 5.29 -13.97
CA HIS A 14 7.61 4.99 -14.14
C HIS A 14 8.23 4.42 -12.87
N GLU A 15 7.82 4.91 -11.71
CA GLU A 15 8.40 4.52 -10.44
C GLU A 15 7.40 4.62 -9.29
N ILE A 16 7.47 3.66 -8.37
CA ILE A 16 6.82 3.70 -7.06
C ILE A 16 7.87 3.36 -6.00
N THR A 17 8.15 4.31 -5.12
CA THR A 17 9.13 4.17 -4.04
C THR A 17 8.45 4.37 -2.69
N MET A 18 8.50 3.34 -1.84
CA MET A 18 7.95 3.40 -0.49
C MET A 18 8.98 4.03 0.47
N CYS A 19 8.61 5.10 1.15
CA CYS A 19 9.50 5.82 2.06
C CYS A 19 9.47 5.21 3.47
N PRO A 20 10.49 5.44 4.32
CA PRO A 20 10.44 5.06 5.72
C PRO A 20 9.32 5.81 6.45
N THR A 21 8.84 5.27 7.57
CA THR A 21 7.73 5.85 8.34
C THR A 21 8.11 7.11 9.10
N ASP A 22 9.39 7.30 9.36
CA ASP A 22 9.95 8.43 10.12
C ASP A 22 10.35 9.63 9.25
N LEU A 23 9.98 9.64 7.96
CA LEU A 23 10.43 10.67 7.03
C LEU A 23 10.12 12.09 7.52
N PHE A 24 8.94 12.28 8.13
CA PHE A 24 8.46 13.56 8.66
C PHE A 24 8.21 13.55 10.18
N SER A 25 8.83 12.61 10.91
CA SER A 25 8.66 12.50 12.37
C SER A 25 9.05 13.78 13.11
N GLU A 26 10.10 14.48 12.63
CA GLU A 26 10.56 15.78 13.16
C GLU A 26 9.50 16.89 13.02
N GLN A 27 8.54 16.75 12.11
CA GLN A 27 7.42 17.69 11.93
C GLN A 27 6.19 17.28 12.73
N GLY A 28 6.29 16.23 13.56
CA GLY A 28 5.16 15.67 14.33
C GLY A 28 4.17 14.87 13.47
N ALA A 29 4.55 14.48 12.25
CA ALA A 29 3.68 13.73 11.35
C ALA A 29 3.98 12.22 11.40
N ASP A 30 2.99 11.43 11.82
CA ASP A 30 3.01 9.96 11.71
C ASP A 30 2.21 9.53 10.48
N VAL A 31 2.85 9.62 9.31
CA VAL A 31 2.22 9.33 8.01
C VAL A 31 3.08 8.39 7.17
N ARG A 32 2.41 7.44 6.51
CA ARG A 32 3.06 6.57 5.52
C ARG A 32 3.23 7.35 4.22
N THR A 33 4.49 7.51 3.80
CA THR A 33 4.83 8.27 2.58
C THR A 33 5.29 7.36 1.45
N SER A 34 4.99 7.74 0.21
CA SER A 34 5.51 7.14 -1.01
C SER A 34 5.82 8.23 -2.03
N ILE A 35 6.87 8.03 -2.84
CA ILE A 35 7.19 8.85 -4.01
C ILE A 35 6.71 8.09 -5.26
N VAL A 36 5.97 8.76 -6.12
CA VAL A 36 5.43 8.17 -7.36
C VAL A 36 5.79 9.07 -8.54
N ILE A 37 6.47 8.52 -9.54
CA ILE A 37 6.83 9.24 -10.77
C ILE A 37 5.83 8.86 -11.86
N LEU A 38 5.05 9.85 -12.28
CA LEU A 38 4.00 9.73 -13.28
C LEU A 38 4.31 10.62 -14.49
N GLN A 39 4.03 10.11 -15.68
CA GLN A 39 4.04 10.90 -16.91
C GLN A 39 2.62 10.96 -17.47
N LYS A 40 2.18 12.15 -17.90
CA LYS A 40 0.87 12.33 -18.52
C LYS A 40 0.79 11.55 -19.84
N GLY A 41 -0.34 10.88 -20.06
CA GLY A 41 -0.57 10.03 -21.22
C GLY A 41 -0.11 8.59 -21.00
N LEU A 42 -0.56 7.68 -21.86
CA LEU A 42 -0.30 6.23 -21.75
C LEU A 42 0.78 5.74 -22.73
N ASP A 43 1.19 6.59 -23.67
CA ASP A 43 2.09 6.24 -24.78
C ASP A 43 3.50 5.83 -24.32
N PHE A 44 3.85 6.15 -23.06
CA PHE A 44 5.16 5.92 -22.47
C PHE A 44 5.14 4.84 -21.39
N GLN A 45 4.08 4.05 -21.32
CA GLN A 45 3.99 2.99 -20.33
C GLN A 45 4.99 1.87 -20.65
N GLY A 46 6.11 1.88 -19.93
CA GLY A 46 7.10 0.82 -19.95
C GLY A 46 7.02 -0.08 -18.73
N ASN A 47 8.16 -0.69 -18.40
CA ASN A 47 8.34 -1.33 -17.12
C ASN A 47 8.51 -0.30 -16.01
N ILE A 48 8.21 -0.72 -14.78
CA ILE A 48 8.08 0.13 -13.61
C ILE A 48 9.18 -0.22 -12.62
N ILE A 49 9.83 0.81 -12.09
CA ILE A 49 10.76 0.68 -10.98
C ILE A 49 9.95 0.60 -9.69
N ILE A 50 10.17 -0.45 -8.91
CA ILE A 50 9.56 -0.59 -7.59
C ILE A 50 10.65 -0.67 -6.54
N ASN A 51 10.56 0.23 -5.55
CA ASN A 51 11.39 0.19 -4.36
C ASN A 51 10.51 -0.01 -3.13
N ASN A 52 10.82 -1.07 -2.37
CA ASN A 52 10.15 -1.35 -1.12
C ASN A 52 10.55 -0.35 -0.03
N ARG A 53 9.84 -0.40 1.09
CA ARG A 53 10.00 0.51 2.20
C ARG A 53 11.43 0.44 2.73
N CYS A 54 12.16 1.54 2.59
CA CYS A 54 13.44 1.71 3.27
C CYS A 54 13.22 1.74 4.80
N THR A 55 14.21 1.26 5.55
CA THR A 55 14.16 1.23 7.01
C THR A 55 14.29 2.61 7.64
N ASN A 56 15.05 3.52 7.00
CA ASN A 56 15.33 4.86 7.50
C ASN A 56 15.68 5.84 6.37
N LYS A 57 15.79 7.13 6.73
CA LYS A 57 16.09 8.23 5.78
C LYS A 57 17.41 8.02 5.02
N ASN A 58 18.46 7.51 5.67
CA ASN A 58 19.76 7.31 5.03
C ASN A 58 19.73 6.24 3.94
N GLU A 59 18.99 5.15 4.17
CA GLU A 59 18.78 4.10 3.17
C GLU A 59 17.94 4.60 1.99
N LEU A 60 16.94 5.44 2.24
CA LEU A 60 16.18 6.11 1.18
C LEU A 60 17.11 6.96 0.31
N ILE A 61 17.95 7.80 0.91
CA ILE A 61 18.91 8.65 0.18
C ILE A 61 19.87 7.78 -0.66
N LYS A 62 20.38 6.68 -0.10
CA LYS A 62 21.22 5.74 -0.86
C LYS A 62 20.48 5.12 -2.05
N THR A 63 19.21 4.78 -1.87
CA THR A 63 18.35 4.19 -2.93
C THR A 63 18.07 5.20 -4.04
N LEU A 64 17.83 6.47 -3.69
CA LEU A 64 17.62 7.56 -4.65
C LEU A 64 18.91 7.94 -5.40
N ASN A 65 20.06 7.86 -4.73
CA ASN A 65 21.36 8.20 -5.31
C ASN A 65 22.05 7.05 -6.06
N SER A 66 21.55 5.82 -5.97
CA SER A 66 22.17 4.67 -6.63
C SER A 66 21.87 4.68 -8.14
N ASN A 67 22.86 4.31 -8.94
CA ASN A 67 22.71 4.20 -10.40
C ASN A 67 21.57 3.23 -10.76
N LYS A 68 20.74 3.64 -11.72
CA LYS A 68 19.46 3.00 -12.06
C LYS A 68 19.51 1.53 -12.53
N ASN A 69 20.71 0.98 -12.72
CA ASN A 69 20.92 -0.37 -13.25
C ASN A 69 20.62 -1.51 -12.24
N LYS A 70 20.25 -1.19 -10.99
CA LYS A 70 19.92 -2.19 -9.94
C LYS A 70 18.43 -2.30 -9.62
N TYR A 71 17.56 -1.54 -10.28
CA TYR A 71 16.15 -1.55 -9.93
C TYR A 71 15.45 -2.86 -10.32
N LYS A 72 14.52 -3.29 -9.47
CA LYS A 72 13.56 -4.34 -9.85
C LYS A 72 12.58 -3.75 -10.84
N VAL A 73 12.74 -4.17 -12.08
CA VAL A 73 11.95 -3.72 -13.22
C VAL A 73 10.77 -4.67 -13.38
N ASN A 74 9.56 -4.18 -13.12
CA ASN A 74 8.34 -4.99 -13.14
C ASN A 74 7.39 -4.52 -14.24
N SER A 75 6.62 -5.43 -14.83
CA SER A 75 5.51 -5.03 -15.71
C SER A 75 4.35 -4.47 -14.87
N LEU A 76 3.61 -3.51 -15.43
CA LEU A 76 2.43 -2.92 -14.78
C LEU A 76 1.40 -3.99 -14.36
N LYS A 77 1.21 -5.02 -15.18
CA LYS A 77 0.26 -6.11 -14.91
C LYS A 77 0.64 -6.93 -13.68
N ASN A 78 1.95 -7.09 -13.41
CA ASN A 78 2.43 -7.93 -12.30
C ASN A 78 2.30 -7.25 -10.93
N ILE A 79 1.93 -5.97 -10.92
CA ILE A 79 1.92 -5.12 -9.72
C ILE A 79 0.54 -4.54 -9.45
N ILE A 80 -0.49 -4.91 -10.20
CA ILE A 80 -1.87 -4.44 -9.99
C ILE A 80 -2.77 -5.62 -9.70
N LEU A 81 -3.58 -5.49 -8.64
CA LEU A 81 -4.77 -6.31 -8.46
C LEU A 81 -5.98 -5.61 -9.11
N ASN A 82 -6.57 -6.23 -10.13
CA ASN A 82 -7.58 -5.59 -10.98
C ASN A 82 -8.94 -6.31 -10.99
N ASN A 83 -9.19 -7.30 -10.12
CA ASN A 83 -10.51 -7.90 -10.04
C ASN A 83 -11.55 -6.88 -9.52
N LYS A 84 -12.82 -7.23 -9.68
CA LYS A 84 -13.98 -6.41 -9.24
C LYS A 84 -13.85 -5.88 -7.81
N TYR A 85 -13.20 -6.64 -6.92
CA TYR A 85 -13.06 -6.33 -5.49
C TYR A 85 -11.70 -5.75 -5.08
N ASP A 86 -10.75 -5.67 -6.01
CA ASP A 86 -9.35 -5.38 -5.68
C ASP A 86 -8.99 -3.89 -5.74
N ASN A 87 -9.93 -3.02 -6.13
CA ASN A 87 -9.77 -1.56 -6.11
C ASN A 87 -8.50 -1.04 -6.81
N SER A 88 -8.02 -1.75 -7.84
CA SER A 88 -6.81 -1.39 -8.59
C SER A 88 -5.60 -1.17 -7.68
N GLU A 89 -5.43 -2.01 -6.66
CA GLU A 89 -4.34 -1.90 -5.69
C GLU A 89 -2.98 -2.18 -6.30
N PHE A 90 -1.96 -1.43 -5.86
CA PHE A 90 -0.58 -1.63 -6.26
C PHE A 90 0.12 -2.58 -5.28
N LEU A 91 0.66 -3.68 -5.79
CA LEU A 91 1.45 -4.64 -5.06
C LEU A 91 2.94 -4.27 -5.12
N ILE A 92 3.51 -3.96 -3.96
CA ILE A 92 4.92 -3.62 -3.81
C ILE A 92 5.63 -4.84 -3.22
N GLU A 93 6.54 -5.44 -4.00
CA GLU A 93 7.32 -6.63 -3.61
C GLU A 93 6.50 -7.79 -3.00
N CYS A 94 5.24 -7.96 -3.45
CA CYS A 94 4.43 -9.09 -3.01
C CYS A 94 4.99 -10.40 -3.61
N PRO A 95 5.31 -11.40 -2.76
CA PRO A 95 5.70 -12.74 -3.23
C PRO A 95 4.61 -13.40 -4.08
N GLU A 96 5.01 -14.20 -5.07
CA GLU A 96 4.08 -14.75 -6.07
C GLU A 96 3.10 -15.77 -5.47
N ASP A 97 3.55 -16.56 -4.50
CA ASP A 97 2.73 -17.49 -3.71
C ASP A 97 1.59 -16.76 -2.98
N ILE A 98 1.86 -15.56 -2.45
CA ILE A 98 0.84 -14.70 -1.83
C ILE A 98 -0.09 -14.10 -2.88
N LYS A 99 0.42 -13.68 -4.05
CA LYS A 99 -0.42 -13.12 -5.11
C LYS A 99 -1.47 -14.12 -5.61
N ILE A 100 -1.10 -15.39 -5.74
CA ILE A 100 -2.00 -16.45 -6.21
C ILE A 100 -3.20 -16.61 -5.27
N LEU A 101 -3.07 -16.28 -3.98
CA LEU A 101 -4.19 -16.33 -3.03
C LEU A 101 -5.36 -15.44 -3.45
N PHE A 102 -5.11 -14.32 -4.12
CA PHE A 102 -6.14 -13.38 -4.58
C PHE A 102 -7.00 -13.89 -5.74
N ASN A 103 -6.61 -15.01 -6.36
CA ASN A 103 -7.37 -15.67 -7.43
C ASN A 103 -8.48 -16.59 -6.88
N ASN A 104 -8.48 -16.88 -5.58
CA ASN A 104 -9.51 -17.71 -4.95
C ASN A 104 -10.78 -16.92 -4.64
N ASP A 105 -11.86 -17.64 -4.35
CA ASP A 105 -13.13 -17.07 -3.86
C ASP A 105 -12.88 -16.19 -2.62
N ARG A 106 -13.61 -15.07 -2.51
CA ARG A 106 -13.49 -14.22 -1.33
C ARG A 106 -14.30 -14.82 -0.19
N LEU A 107 -13.84 -14.61 1.04
CA LEU A 107 -14.54 -15.12 2.23
C LEU A 107 -16.01 -14.70 2.28
N LYS A 108 -16.30 -13.46 1.87
CA LYS A 108 -17.67 -12.92 1.80
C LYS A 108 -18.60 -13.68 0.85
N ASP A 109 -18.04 -14.41 -0.12
CA ASP A 109 -18.82 -15.18 -1.09
C ASP A 109 -19.30 -16.50 -0.46
N LYS A 110 -18.69 -16.93 0.65
CA LYS A 110 -19.03 -18.16 1.40
C LYS A 110 -19.62 -17.91 2.78
N PHE A 111 -19.29 -16.77 3.40
CA PHE A 111 -19.67 -16.44 4.76
C PHE A 111 -20.20 -15.02 4.84
N ASN A 112 -21.16 -14.78 5.74
CA ASN A 112 -21.62 -13.43 6.03
C ASN A 112 -20.57 -12.71 6.89
N CYS A 113 -19.73 -11.89 6.26
CA CYS A 113 -18.71 -11.10 6.94
C CYS A 113 -19.34 -9.83 7.52
N ILE A 114 -19.61 -9.82 8.83
CA ILE A 114 -20.00 -8.62 9.58
C ILE A 114 -18.77 -7.93 10.20
N THR A 115 -18.75 -6.60 10.22
CA THR A 115 -17.70 -5.84 10.89
C THR A 115 -18.00 -5.70 12.38
N GLY A 116 -16.96 -5.69 13.21
CA GLY A 116 -17.09 -5.34 14.63
C GLY A 116 -17.67 -3.94 14.82
N ILE A 117 -18.28 -3.71 15.98
CA ILE A 117 -18.86 -2.41 16.34
C ILE A 117 -17.72 -1.43 16.62
N SER A 118 -17.79 -0.23 16.05
CA SER A 118 -16.97 0.91 16.45
C SER A 118 -17.87 1.85 17.24
N THR A 119 -17.61 1.99 18.54
CA THR A 119 -18.49 2.78 19.42
C THR A 119 -18.25 4.28 19.30
N GLY A 120 -17.08 4.67 18.75
CA GLY A 120 -16.61 6.07 18.71
C GLY A 120 -16.34 6.69 20.08
N ASN A 121 -16.65 5.99 21.17
CA ASN A 121 -16.47 6.42 22.55
C ASN A 121 -16.51 5.20 23.48
N ASP A 122 -15.43 4.42 23.47
CA ASP A 122 -15.34 3.16 24.22
C ASP A 122 -15.57 3.36 25.72
N LYS A 123 -15.30 4.57 26.25
CA LYS A 123 -15.54 4.94 27.64
C LYS A 123 -16.97 4.69 28.11
N LEU A 124 -17.98 4.78 27.23
CA LEU A 124 -19.39 4.53 27.57
C LEU A 124 -19.71 3.04 27.81
N TYR A 125 -18.85 2.15 27.34
CA TYR A 125 -19.08 0.69 27.32
C TYR A 125 -18.05 -0.07 28.17
N LEU A 126 -17.04 0.63 28.69
CA LEU A 126 -16.11 0.09 29.67
C LEU A 126 -16.72 0.17 31.07
N SER A 127 -16.56 -0.88 31.86
CA SER A 127 -16.96 -0.88 33.27
C SER A 127 -16.22 0.24 34.01
N THR A 128 -16.96 1.07 34.74
CA THR A 128 -16.39 2.06 35.65
C THR A 128 -15.91 1.43 36.96
N GLU A 129 -16.34 0.20 37.24
CA GLU A 129 -15.98 -0.56 38.44
C GLU A 129 -14.98 -1.66 38.09
N LYS A 130 -13.87 -1.72 38.85
CA LYS A 130 -12.94 -2.84 38.80
C LYS A 130 -13.48 -3.96 39.68
N VAL A 131 -13.98 -5.02 39.07
CA VAL A 131 -14.36 -6.25 39.76
C VAL A 131 -13.31 -7.30 39.41
N GLU A 132 -12.74 -7.98 40.41
CA GLU A 132 -11.81 -9.11 40.20
C GLU A 132 -12.39 -10.13 39.19
N PRO A 133 -11.58 -10.75 38.30
CA PRO A 133 -10.12 -10.94 38.36
C PRO A 133 -9.32 -10.09 37.35
N TYR A 134 -9.87 -8.97 36.87
CA TYR A 134 -9.16 -8.13 35.91
C TYR A 134 -7.98 -7.42 36.60
N THR A 135 -6.75 -7.83 36.27
CA THR A 135 -5.47 -7.22 36.70
C THR A 135 -5.23 -5.89 35.98
#